data_AF-A0A7W1IGJ7-F1
#
_entry.id   AF-A0A7W1IGJ7-F1
#
_cell.length_a   1.000
_cell.length_b   1.000
_cell.length_c   1.000
_cell.angle_alpha   90.00
_cell.angle_beta   90.00
_cell.angle_gamma   90.00
#
_symmetry.space_group_name_H-M   'P 1'
#
loop_
_entity.id
_entity.type
_entity.pdbx_description
1 polymer ?
#
loop_
_entity_poly.entity_id
_entity_poly.type
_entity_poly.pdbx_seq_one_letter_code
_entity_poly.pdbx_strand_id
1 'polypeptide(L)'
;MRRLYSLYIHQLPKWPNFIWDDKAVLALLSMVRHKQGRLKGYMEALGFALRNETTLKTLTLDVLKSTEIEGEILNPDQVRSSLARKLGMDVAGLVPSDRNVDGVVEMMLDATQHFNKPLNRERLFGWHSALFPAGRSGMHKITVGNWRDNEKGPMQVVSGAMGKERVHYEAPDAELLEKEMKHFFKWFNADQGTDPVLKSAIAHLWFVTIHPFDDG
;
A
#
# COMPACT_ATOMS: atom_id res chain seq x y z
N MET A 1 0.78 39.38 13.25
CA MET A 1 -0.29 38.49 12.72
C MET A 1 0.11 37.06 12.99
N ARG A 2 -0.60 36.35 13.89
CA ARG A 2 -0.39 34.92 14.14
C ARG A 2 -0.91 34.16 12.91
N ARG A 3 -0.04 33.49 12.16
CA ARG A 3 -0.46 32.43 11.24
C ARG A 3 -1.24 31.42 12.09
N LEU A 4 -2.53 31.25 11.83
CA LEU A 4 -3.26 30.09 12.30
C LEU A 4 -2.57 28.88 11.66
N TYR A 5 -1.77 28.17 12.45
CA TYR A 5 -1.22 26.88 12.02
C TYR A 5 -2.42 25.98 11.77
N SER A 6 -2.67 25.64 10.50
CA SER A 6 -3.63 24.59 10.17
C SER A 6 -3.08 23.31 10.80
N LEU A 7 -3.82 22.74 11.74
CA LEU A 7 -3.45 21.46 12.33
C LEU A 7 -3.51 20.38 11.24
N TYR A 8 -2.53 19.47 11.26
CA TYR A 8 -2.59 18.26 10.44
C TYR A 8 -3.57 17.26 11.07
N ILE A 9 -4.13 16.35 10.26
CA ILE A 9 -5.18 15.42 10.70
C ILE A 9 -4.77 14.60 11.95
N HIS A 10 -3.50 14.20 12.04
CA HIS A 10 -2.96 13.45 13.20
C HIS A 10 -2.87 14.26 14.49
N GLN A 11 -2.95 15.58 14.40
CA GLN A 11 -2.91 16.50 15.54
C GLN A 11 -4.33 16.83 16.06
N LEU A 12 -5.38 16.36 15.40
CA LEU A 12 -6.74 16.62 15.82
C LEU A 12 -7.11 15.77 17.06
N PRO A 13 -7.89 16.30 18.03
CA PRO A 13 -8.18 15.60 19.29
C PRO A 13 -8.83 14.22 19.15
N LYS A 14 -9.50 13.97 18.02
CA LYS A 14 -10.16 12.69 17.76
C LYS A 14 -9.27 11.68 17.05
N TRP A 15 -8.07 12.04 16.58
CA TRP A 15 -7.16 11.10 15.93
C TRP A 15 -6.90 9.86 16.80
N PRO A 16 -6.90 8.62 16.25
CA PRO A 16 -7.23 8.21 14.88
C PRO A 16 -8.69 7.73 14.70
N ASN A 17 -9.64 8.25 15.49
CA ASN A 17 -11.06 7.90 15.38
C ASN A 17 -11.73 8.61 14.21
N PHE A 18 -11.71 7.96 13.05
CA PHE A 18 -12.37 8.44 11.84
C PHE A 18 -13.90 8.42 11.99
N ILE A 19 -14.54 9.47 11.48
CA ILE A 19 -15.99 9.62 11.39
C ILE A 19 -16.36 9.90 9.95
N TRP A 20 -17.49 9.36 9.49
CA TRP A 20 -18.02 9.58 8.14
C TRP A 20 -19.55 9.61 8.20
N ASP A 21 -20.17 10.15 7.13
CA ASP A 21 -21.62 10.10 6.97
C ASP A 21 -22.01 8.77 6.32
N ASP A 22 -22.58 7.87 7.13
CA ASP A 22 -23.06 6.57 6.66
C ASP A 22 -24.05 6.71 5.49
N LYS A 23 -24.93 7.72 5.48
CA LYS A 23 -25.92 7.89 4.41
C LYS A 23 -25.25 8.25 3.09
N ALA A 24 -24.22 9.10 3.14
CA ALA A 24 -23.45 9.49 1.95
C ALA A 24 -22.66 8.30 1.38
N VAL A 25 -22.17 7.41 2.24
CA VAL A 25 -21.30 6.29 1.85
C VAL A 25 -22.09 5.04 1.45
N LEU A 26 -23.24 4.79 2.07
CA LEU A 26 -23.98 3.52 1.92
C LEU A 26 -24.40 3.23 0.48
N ALA A 27 -24.80 4.25 -0.27
CA ALA A 27 -25.17 4.10 -1.68
C ALA A 27 -23.98 3.63 -2.53
N LEU A 28 -22.81 4.26 -2.37
CA LEU A 28 -21.59 3.90 -3.08
C LEU A 28 -21.11 2.50 -2.67
N LEU A 29 -21.12 2.21 -1.37
CA LEU A 29 -20.73 0.89 -0.86
C LEU A 29 -21.62 -0.22 -1.43
N SER A 30 -22.93 -0.01 -1.48
CA SER A 30 -23.88 -0.98 -2.05
C SER A 30 -23.58 -1.27 -3.53
N MET A 31 -23.25 -0.24 -4.31
CA MET A 31 -22.84 -0.40 -5.71
C MET A 31 -21.54 -1.19 -5.86
N VAL A 32 -20.54 -0.93 -5.01
CA VAL A 32 -19.27 -1.67 -4.99
C VAL A 32 -19.51 -3.14 -4.64
N ARG A 33 -20.27 -3.42 -3.57
CA ARG A 33 -20.60 -4.78 -3.16
C ARG A 33 -21.37 -5.55 -4.22
N HIS A 34 -22.32 -4.91 -4.89
CA HIS A 34 -23.05 -5.51 -6.01
C HIS A 34 -22.09 -5.91 -7.16
N LYS A 35 -21.17 -5.02 -7.54
CA LYS A 35 -20.16 -5.32 -8.57
C LYS A 35 -19.20 -6.43 -8.15
N GLN A 36 -18.72 -6.41 -6.90
CA GLN A 36 -17.88 -7.48 -6.35
C GLN A 36 -18.59 -8.83 -6.39
N GLY A 37 -19.86 -8.89 -6.01
CA GLY A 37 -20.66 -10.11 -6.07
C GLY A 37 -20.81 -10.64 -7.50
N ARG A 38 -21.10 -9.76 -8.47
CA ARG A 38 -21.16 -10.14 -9.88
C ARG A 38 -19.83 -10.67 -10.40
N LEU A 39 -18.72 -9.98 -10.09
CA LEU A 39 -17.39 -10.40 -10.50
C LEU A 39 -17.04 -11.77 -9.92
N LYS A 40 -17.31 -11.99 -8.62
CA LYS A 40 -17.10 -13.28 -7.97
C LYS A 40 -17.91 -14.39 -8.65
N GLY A 41 -19.20 -14.15 -8.92
CA GLY A 41 -20.05 -15.11 -9.62
C GLY A 41 -19.55 -15.45 -11.03
N TYR A 42 -19.05 -14.47 -11.79
CA TYR A 42 -18.43 -14.74 -13.09
C TYR A 42 -17.14 -15.55 -12.95
N MET A 43 -16.26 -15.18 -12.03
CA MET A 43 -15.02 -15.91 -11.78
C MET A 43 -15.30 -17.35 -11.37
N GLU A 44 -16.32 -17.61 -10.56
CA GLU A 44 -16.77 -18.95 -10.16
C GLU A 44 -17.35 -19.80 -11.31
N ALA A 45 -17.75 -19.17 -12.43
CA ALA A 45 -18.20 -19.88 -13.63
C ALA A 45 -17.06 -20.21 -14.60
N LEU A 46 -15.91 -19.53 -14.51
CA LEU A 46 -14.77 -19.80 -15.39
C LEU A 46 -14.10 -21.13 -15.04
N GLY A 47 -13.55 -21.83 -16.04
CA GLY A 47 -12.65 -22.97 -15.82
C GLY A 47 -11.30 -22.55 -15.23
N PHE A 48 -10.58 -23.49 -14.61
CA PHE A 48 -9.32 -23.21 -13.88
C PHE A 48 -8.27 -22.47 -14.72
N ALA A 49 -8.06 -22.88 -15.98
CA ALA A 49 -7.06 -22.25 -16.86
C ALA A 49 -7.34 -20.76 -17.07
N LEU A 50 -8.59 -20.41 -17.38
CA LEU A 50 -9.00 -19.04 -17.63
C LEU A 50 -8.99 -18.18 -16.36
N ARG A 51 -9.29 -18.78 -15.19
CA ARG A 51 -9.10 -18.10 -13.89
C ARG A 51 -7.63 -17.75 -13.65
N ASN A 52 -6.73 -18.70 -13.86
CA ASN A 52 -5.29 -18.47 -13.65
C ASN A 52 -4.75 -17.39 -14.58
N GLU A 53 -5.14 -17.41 -15.85
CA GLU A 53 -4.77 -16.37 -16.81
C GLU A 53 -5.31 -14.99 -16.41
N THR A 54 -6.59 -14.94 -15.99
CA THR A 54 -7.20 -13.69 -15.51
C THR A 54 -6.50 -13.15 -14.28
N THR A 55 -6.20 -14.01 -13.30
CA THR A 55 -5.44 -13.64 -12.09
C THR A 55 -4.05 -13.11 -12.45
N LEU A 56 -3.31 -13.80 -13.31
CA LEU A 56 -1.99 -13.37 -13.76
C LEU A 56 -2.05 -11.99 -14.42
N LYS A 57 -3.03 -11.78 -15.30
CA LYS A 57 -3.24 -10.50 -15.99
C LYS A 57 -3.60 -9.38 -15.01
N THR A 58 -4.52 -9.62 -14.08
CA THR A 58 -4.92 -8.63 -13.07
C THR A 58 -3.75 -8.26 -12.17
N LEU A 59 -3.03 -9.23 -11.62
CA LEU A 59 -1.86 -8.95 -10.77
C LEU A 59 -0.74 -8.22 -11.53
N THR A 60 -0.54 -8.55 -12.81
CA THR A 60 0.44 -7.83 -13.65
C THR A 60 0.04 -6.37 -13.80
N LEU A 61 -1.24 -6.09 -14.06
CA LEU A 61 -1.75 -4.73 -14.16
C LEU A 61 -1.66 -3.97 -12.83
N ASP A 62 -2.00 -4.62 -11.72
CA ASP A 62 -1.94 -4.00 -10.39
C ASP A 62 -0.51 -3.61 -10.03
N VAL A 63 0.47 -4.48 -10.27
CA VAL A 63 1.90 -4.17 -10.08
C VAL A 63 2.31 -2.97 -10.93
N LEU A 64 2.05 -3.01 -12.24
CA LEU A 64 2.45 -1.95 -13.17
C LEU A 64 1.83 -0.60 -12.82
N LYS A 65 0.54 -0.59 -12.45
CA LYS A 65 -0.18 0.65 -12.15
C LYS A 65 0.14 1.20 -10.77
N SER A 66 0.41 0.35 -9.80
CA SER A 66 0.86 0.83 -8.48
C SER A 66 2.25 1.46 -8.58
N THR A 67 3.18 0.89 -9.34
CA THR A 67 4.54 1.46 -9.46
C THR A 67 4.54 2.72 -10.33
N GLU A 68 3.69 2.80 -11.35
CA GLU A 68 3.56 3.99 -12.20
C GLU A 68 3.10 5.23 -11.40
N ILE A 69 2.28 5.04 -10.36
CA ILE A 69 1.89 6.13 -9.45
C ILE A 69 3.11 6.69 -8.70
N GLU A 70 4.05 5.83 -8.34
CA GLU A 70 5.33 6.20 -7.69
C GLU A 70 6.39 6.69 -8.70
N GLY A 71 6.04 6.80 -9.98
CA GLY A 71 6.96 7.22 -11.05
C GLY A 71 7.86 6.12 -11.62
N GLU A 72 7.66 4.87 -11.18
CA GLU A 72 8.45 3.70 -11.59
C GLU A 72 7.77 2.92 -12.72
N ILE A 73 8.38 2.91 -13.91
CA ILE A 73 7.87 2.22 -15.10
C ILE A 73 8.58 0.87 -15.25
N LEU A 74 7.95 -0.19 -14.75
CA LEU A 74 8.48 -1.56 -14.86
C LEU A 74 8.21 -2.18 -16.24
N ASN A 75 9.08 -3.11 -16.65
CA ASN A 75 8.86 -3.89 -17.87
C ASN A 75 7.71 -4.91 -17.66
N PRO A 76 6.60 -4.83 -18.43
CA PRO A 76 5.46 -5.73 -18.30
C PRO A 76 5.79 -7.22 -18.44
N ASP A 77 6.72 -7.56 -19.33
CA ASP A 77 7.09 -8.96 -19.58
C ASP A 77 7.88 -9.55 -18.41
N GLN A 78 8.72 -8.74 -17.76
CA GLN A 78 9.41 -9.17 -16.54
C GLN A 78 8.44 -9.38 -15.37
N VAL A 79 7.51 -8.43 -15.16
CA VAL A 79 6.48 -8.52 -14.10
C VAL A 79 5.63 -9.77 -14.30
N ARG A 80 5.11 -9.96 -15.53
CA ARG A 80 4.35 -11.16 -15.89
C ARG A 80 5.16 -12.43 -15.67
N SER A 81 6.43 -12.43 -16.05
CA SER A 81 7.29 -13.61 -15.91
C SER A 81 7.56 -13.98 -14.46
N SER A 82 7.82 -12.98 -13.61
CA SER A 82 8.02 -13.19 -12.17
C SER A 82 6.76 -13.74 -11.49
N LEU A 83 5.60 -13.14 -11.80
CA LEU A 83 4.29 -13.62 -11.30
C LEU A 83 4.02 -15.06 -11.76
N ALA A 84 4.17 -15.36 -13.05
CA ALA A 84 3.91 -16.70 -13.58
C ALA A 84 4.78 -17.78 -12.90
N ARG A 85 6.08 -17.50 -12.69
CA ARG A 85 6.99 -18.40 -11.98
C ARG A 85 6.54 -18.65 -10.55
N LYS A 86 6.23 -17.59 -9.80
CA LYS A 86 5.84 -17.70 -8.37
C LYS A 86 4.45 -18.30 -8.18
N LEU A 87 3.57 -18.19 -9.18
CA LEU A 87 2.27 -18.87 -9.23
C LEU A 87 2.37 -20.34 -9.70
N GLY A 88 3.56 -20.82 -10.08
CA GLY A 88 3.76 -22.18 -10.59
C GLY A 88 3.06 -22.43 -11.94
N MET A 89 2.89 -21.39 -12.75
CA MET A 89 2.21 -21.49 -14.05
C MET A 89 3.20 -21.89 -15.14
N ASP A 90 2.80 -22.85 -15.98
CA ASP A 90 3.53 -23.21 -17.19
C ASP A 90 3.16 -22.23 -18.32
N VAL A 91 4.03 -21.25 -18.56
CA VAL A 91 3.82 -20.19 -19.56
C VAL A 91 5.04 -20.15 -20.47
N ALA A 92 4.83 -20.19 -21.79
CA ALA A 92 5.90 -20.07 -22.76
C ALA A 92 6.43 -18.61 -22.85
N GLY A 93 7.71 -18.46 -23.17
CA GLY A 93 8.31 -17.15 -23.44
C GLY A 93 8.63 -16.30 -22.20
N LEU A 94 8.83 -16.93 -21.03
CA LEU A 94 9.22 -16.22 -19.81
C LEU A 94 10.61 -15.61 -19.94
N VAL A 95 10.73 -14.33 -19.60
CA VAL A 95 12.01 -13.59 -19.58
C VAL A 95 12.56 -13.48 -18.16
N PRO A 96 13.89 -13.44 -17.96
CA PRO A 96 14.46 -13.12 -16.64
C PRO A 96 13.90 -11.81 -16.10
N SER A 97 13.64 -11.74 -14.80
CA SER A 97 13.17 -10.54 -14.11
C SER A 97 14.28 -9.98 -13.22
N ASP A 98 14.36 -8.66 -13.14
CA ASP A 98 15.31 -7.98 -12.27
C ASP A 98 14.86 -8.04 -10.80
N ARG A 99 15.82 -7.89 -9.86
CA ARG A 99 15.56 -8.07 -8.42
C ARG A 99 14.49 -7.12 -7.88
N ASN A 100 14.40 -5.90 -8.39
CA ASN A 100 13.38 -4.93 -7.99
C ASN A 100 11.98 -5.38 -8.42
N VAL A 101 11.84 -5.92 -9.64
CA VAL A 101 10.57 -6.49 -10.13
C VAL A 101 10.15 -7.66 -9.24
N ASP A 102 11.08 -8.57 -8.94
CA ASP A 102 10.80 -9.71 -8.07
C ASP A 102 10.37 -9.29 -6.67
N GLY A 103 10.95 -8.23 -6.12
CA GLY A 103 10.60 -7.68 -4.81
C GLY A 103 9.17 -7.15 -4.74
N VAL A 104 8.76 -6.33 -5.71
CA VAL A 104 7.38 -5.82 -5.80
C VAL A 104 6.39 -6.98 -5.98
N VAL A 105 6.74 -7.96 -6.81
CA VAL A 105 5.90 -9.15 -7.05
C VAL A 105 5.77 -10.02 -5.78
N GLU A 106 6.86 -10.24 -5.04
CA GLU A 106 6.84 -10.99 -3.77
C GLU A 106 5.93 -10.33 -2.73
N MET A 107 6.04 -9.01 -2.56
CA MET A 107 5.16 -8.24 -1.69
C MET A 107 3.69 -8.40 -2.12
N MET A 108 3.39 -8.17 -3.40
CA MET A 108 2.02 -8.23 -3.91
C MET A 108 1.40 -9.62 -3.76
N LEU A 109 2.17 -10.68 -4.01
CA LEU A 109 1.69 -12.05 -3.80
C LEU A 109 1.48 -12.36 -2.31
N ASP A 110 2.36 -11.91 -1.42
CA ASP A 110 2.14 -12.10 0.01
C ASP A 110 0.87 -11.35 0.49
N ALA A 111 0.69 -10.09 0.08
CA ALA A 111 -0.48 -9.30 0.44
C ALA A 111 -1.79 -9.92 -0.06
N THR A 112 -1.81 -10.42 -1.30
CA THR A 112 -3.02 -10.93 -1.95
C THR A 112 -3.32 -12.40 -1.66
N GLN A 113 -2.32 -13.25 -1.39
CA GLN A 113 -2.53 -14.67 -1.08
C GLN A 113 -2.61 -14.95 0.41
N HIS A 114 -1.92 -14.15 1.24
CA HIS A 114 -1.96 -14.26 2.69
C HIS A 114 -2.76 -13.12 3.34
N PHE A 115 -3.80 -12.64 2.65
CA PHE A 115 -4.68 -11.57 3.15
C PHE A 115 -5.37 -11.91 4.47
N ASN A 116 -5.48 -13.21 4.80
CA ASN A 116 -6.07 -13.70 6.04
C ASN A 116 -5.06 -13.78 7.22
N LYS A 117 -3.76 -13.60 6.97
CA LYS A 117 -2.77 -13.52 8.04
C LYS A 117 -2.80 -12.12 8.67
N PRO A 118 -2.59 -12.01 10.00
CA PRO A 118 -2.51 -10.71 10.65
C PRO A 118 -1.44 -9.81 10.01
N LEU A 119 -1.73 -8.51 9.95
CA LEU A 119 -0.73 -7.51 9.61
C LEU A 119 0.07 -7.17 10.87
N ASN A 120 1.38 -7.28 10.80
CA ASN A 120 2.27 -6.95 11.91
C ASN A 120 3.54 -6.26 11.37
N ARG A 121 4.39 -5.82 12.30
CA ARG A 121 5.63 -5.13 11.98
C ARG A 121 6.53 -5.94 11.05
N GLU A 122 6.79 -7.20 11.39
CA GLU A 122 7.70 -8.07 10.63
C GLU A 122 7.25 -8.24 9.18
N ARG A 123 5.95 -8.46 8.97
CA ARG A 123 5.37 -8.60 7.64
C ARG A 123 5.52 -7.31 6.83
N LEU A 124 5.19 -6.16 7.43
CA LEU A 124 5.32 -4.87 6.76
C LEU A 124 6.79 -4.50 6.47
N PHE A 125 7.70 -4.82 7.38
CA PHE A 125 9.14 -4.65 7.16
C PHE A 125 9.68 -5.57 6.07
N GLY A 126 9.18 -6.80 5.99
CA GLY A 126 9.49 -7.72 4.90
C GLY A 126 9.05 -7.15 3.55
N TRP A 127 7.84 -6.60 3.47
CA TRP A 127 7.34 -5.92 2.27
C TRP A 127 8.23 -4.74 1.87
N HIS A 128 8.52 -3.84 2.80
CA HIS A 128 9.40 -2.69 2.54
C HIS A 128 10.83 -3.11 2.14
N SER A 129 11.35 -4.19 2.74
CA SER A 129 12.67 -4.72 2.36
C SER A 129 12.68 -5.34 0.96
N ALA A 130 11.56 -5.93 0.53
CA ALA A 130 11.41 -6.44 -0.82
C ALA A 130 11.34 -5.30 -1.85
N LEU A 131 10.69 -4.18 -1.52
CA LEU A 131 10.63 -2.99 -2.38
C LEU A 131 12.00 -2.33 -2.59
N PHE A 132 12.83 -2.28 -1.54
CA PHE A 132 14.12 -1.60 -1.57
C PHE A 132 15.31 -2.53 -1.27
N PRO A 133 15.58 -3.55 -2.11
CA PRO A 133 16.59 -4.56 -1.83
C PRO A 133 18.03 -4.00 -1.76
N ALA A 134 18.27 -2.83 -2.36
CA ALA A 134 19.56 -2.15 -2.34
C ALA A 134 19.74 -1.17 -1.16
N GLY A 135 18.73 -0.95 -0.32
CA GLY A 135 18.79 0.04 0.77
C GLY A 135 18.68 1.49 0.30
N ARG A 136 18.10 1.74 -0.88
CA ARG A 136 18.11 3.06 -1.53
C ARG A 136 16.81 3.36 -2.27
N SER A 137 16.42 4.63 -2.26
CA SER A 137 15.48 5.22 -3.21
C SER A 137 16.25 6.08 -4.21
N GLY A 138 16.32 5.63 -5.46
CA GLY A 138 17.23 6.20 -6.46
C GLY A 138 18.66 6.35 -5.93
N MET A 139 19.16 7.58 -5.92
CA MET A 139 20.50 7.91 -5.44
C MET A 139 20.59 8.16 -3.94
N HIS A 140 19.50 8.07 -3.18
CA HIS A 140 19.47 8.36 -1.75
C HIS A 140 19.41 7.07 -0.93
N LYS A 141 20.24 6.98 0.12
CA LYS A 141 20.16 5.88 1.09
C LYS A 141 18.93 6.11 1.97
N ILE A 142 18.15 5.07 2.20
CA ILE A 142 16.96 5.11 3.07
C ILE A 142 17.03 4.04 4.15
N THR A 143 16.27 4.23 5.22
CA THR A 143 16.05 3.19 6.22
C THR A 143 15.12 2.13 5.64
N VAL A 144 15.60 0.88 5.52
CA VAL A 144 14.87 -0.24 4.91
C VAL A 144 14.50 -1.29 5.93
N GLY A 145 13.23 -1.73 5.90
CA GLY A 145 12.74 -2.77 6.80
C GLY A 145 12.70 -2.31 8.25
N ASN A 146 12.57 -1.00 8.46
CA ASN A 146 12.42 -0.38 9.76
C ASN A 146 11.64 0.93 9.62
N TRP A 147 11.12 1.47 10.72
CA TRP A 147 10.51 2.80 10.71
C TRP A 147 11.56 3.86 10.33
N ARG A 148 11.12 4.89 9.62
CA ARG A 148 11.97 6.07 9.42
C ARG A 148 12.38 6.67 10.76
N ASP A 149 13.55 7.28 10.75
CA ASP A 149 13.96 8.21 11.78
C ASP A 149 13.72 9.66 11.31
N ASN A 150 13.98 10.62 12.18
CA ASN A 150 13.94 12.04 11.83
C ASN A 150 15.36 12.61 11.61
N GLU A 151 16.38 11.77 11.36
CA GLU A 151 17.77 12.26 11.21
C GLU A 151 17.91 13.22 10.02
N LYS A 152 17.12 13.00 8.97
CA LYS A 152 17.06 13.85 7.77
C LYS A 152 16.01 14.96 7.85
N GLY A 153 15.35 15.11 9.00
CA GLY A 153 14.22 16.01 9.21
C GLY A 153 12.86 15.28 9.22
N PRO A 154 11.76 16.02 9.45
CA PRO A 154 10.43 15.44 9.48
C PRO A 154 9.99 14.98 8.09
N MET A 155 9.17 13.93 8.04
CA MET A 155 8.53 13.51 6.80
C MET A 155 7.46 14.51 6.37
N GLN A 156 7.65 15.11 5.20
CA GLN A 156 6.81 16.18 4.68
C GLN A 156 6.39 15.91 3.23
N VAL A 157 5.11 16.15 2.93
CA VAL A 157 4.63 16.24 1.56
C VAL A 157 4.78 17.68 1.11
N VAL A 158 5.73 17.90 0.19
CA VAL A 158 6.11 19.22 -0.29
C VAL A 158 5.82 19.39 -1.78
N SER A 159 5.66 20.64 -2.21
CA SER A 159 5.70 21.02 -3.63
C SER A 159 6.60 22.23 -3.83
N GLY A 160 7.17 22.39 -5.02
CA GLY A 160 8.03 23.53 -5.36
C GLY A 160 9.47 23.10 -5.65
N ALA A 161 10.26 24.00 -6.21
CA ALA A 161 11.67 23.73 -6.47
C ALA A 161 12.48 23.70 -5.17
N MET A 162 13.65 23.05 -5.22
CA MET A 162 14.56 22.98 -4.09
C MET A 162 14.86 24.38 -3.52
N GLY A 163 14.70 24.56 -2.21
CA GLY A 163 14.85 25.84 -1.50
C GLY A 163 13.64 26.79 -1.59
N LYS A 164 12.54 26.39 -2.23
CA LYS A 164 11.26 27.12 -2.31
C LYS A 164 10.07 26.19 -2.06
N GLU A 165 10.28 25.17 -1.23
CA GLU A 165 9.28 24.17 -0.92
C GLU A 165 8.13 24.76 -0.12
N ARG A 166 6.92 24.40 -0.51
CA ARG A 166 5.70 24.58 0.29
C ARG A 166 5.34 23.24 0.89
N VAL A 167 5.34 23.17 2.22
CA VAL A 167 4.85 22.03 2.98
C VAL A 167 3.32 22.03 2.96
N HIS A 168 2.73 20.94 2.47
CA HIS A 168 1.28 20.71 2.49
C HIS A 168 0.85 19.84 3.66
N TYR A 169 1.72 18.92 4.05
CA TYR A 169 1.50 17.97 5.12
C TYR A 169 2.81 17.61 5.79
N GLU A 170 2.78 17.42 7.10
CA GLU A 170 3.86 16.83 7.89
C GLU A 170 3.29 15.64 8.65
N ALA A 171 3.93 14.48 8.49
CA ALA A 171 3.53 13.25 9.16
C ALA A 171 3.83 13.31 10.68
N PRO A 172 3.29 12.38 11.50
CA PRO A 172 3.67 12.25 12.90
C PRO A 172 5.20 12.17 13.08
N ASP A 173 5.69 12.66 14.22
CA ASP A 173 7.11 12.54 14.55
C ASP A 173 7.57 11.07 14.55
N ALA A 174 8.83 10.81 14.14
CA ALA A 174 9.38 9.46 14.12
C ALA A 174 9.31 8.77 15.49
N GLU A 175 9.46 9.52 16.58
CA GLU A 175 9.35 9.00 17.96
C GLU A 175 7.96 8.43 18.27
N LEU A 176 6.92 8.87 17.56
CA LEU A 176 5.55 8.41 17.73
C LEU A 176 5.22 7.17 16.89
N LEU A 177 5.99 6.86 15.85
CA LEU A 177 5.68 5.81 14.88
C LEU A 177 5.44 4.45 15.54
N GLU A 178 6.26 4.10 16.54
CA GLU A 178 6.13 2.83 17.25
C GLU A 178 4.77 2.71 17.97
N LYS A 179 4.27 3.81 18.53
CA LYS A 179 2.97 3.87 19.21
C LYS A 179 1.83 3.90 18.18
N GLU A 180 1.93 4.75 17.17
CA GLU A 180 0.92 4.90 16.13
C GLU A 180 0.73 3.59 15.35
N MET A 181 1.81 2.92 14.95
CA MET A 181 1.75 1.64 14.25
C MET A 181 1.20 0.51 15.12
N LYS A 182 1.48 0.50 16.43
CA LYS A 182 0.83 -0.46 17.35
C LYS A 182 -0.68 -0.26 17.41
N HIS A 183 -1.14 0.99 17.46
CA HIS A 183 -2.57 1.30 17.42
C HIS A 183 -3.19 0.88 16.08
N PHE A 184 -2.52 1.20 14.97
CA PHE A 184 -2.94 0.80 13.63
C PHE A 184 -3.06 -0.72 13.50
N PHE A 185 -2.04 -1.49 13.87
CA PHE A 185 -2.09 -2.96 13.79
C PHE A 185 -3.18 -3.56 14.67
N LYS A 186 -3.36 -3.03 15.89
CA LYS A 186 -4.43 -3.49 16.77
C LYS A 186 -5.80 -3.28 16.13
N TRP A 187 -6.05 -2.12 15.55
CA TRP A 187 -7.30 -1.81 14.86
C TRP A 187 -7.47 -2.63 13.57
N PHE A 188 -6.41 -2.74 12.76
CA PHE A 188 -6.44 -3.44 11.47
C PHE A 188 -6.80 -4.92 11.65
N ASN A 189 -6.22 -5.56 12.67
CA ASN A 189 -6.45 -6.99 12.93
C ASN A 189 -7.73 -7.27 13.74
N ALA A 190 -8.36 -6.26 14.34
CA ALA A 190 -9.58 -6.46 15.11
C ALA A 190 -10.80 -6.63 14.19
N ASP A 191 -11.71 -7.54 14.55
CA ASP A 191 -13.06 -7.49 14.02
C ASP A 191 -13.82 -6.35 14.71
N GLN A 192 -14.37 -5.44 13.92
CA GLN A 192 -15.08 -4.25 14.38
C GLN A 192 -16.47 -4.14 13.76
N GLY A 193 -16.91 -5.17 13.01
CA GLY A 193 -18.18 -5.13 12.27
C GLY A 193 -18.23 -4.10 11.12
N THR A 194 -17.15 -3.35 10.89
CA THR A 194 -17.01 -2.45 9.73
C THR A 194 -16.88 -3.27 8.45
N ASP A 195 -17.62 -2.87 7.42
CA ASP A 195 -17.52 -3.48 6.10
C ASP A 195 -16.05 -3.45 5.58
N PRO A 196 -15.49 -4.58 5.10
CA PRO A 196 -14.11 -4.64 4.63
C PRO A 196 -13.67 -3.59 3.59
N VAL A 197 -14.56 -3.12 2.71
CA VAL A 197 -14.24 -2.07 1.72
C VAL A 197 -14.09 -0.71 2.40
N LEU A 198 -14.92 -0.42 3.40
CA LEU A 198 -14.74 0.79 4.21
C LEU A 198 -13.49 0.68 5.07
N LYS A 199 -13.25 -0.50 5.65
CA LYS A 199 -12.05 -0.76 6.45
C LYS A 199 -10.78 -0.57 5.62
N SER A 200 -10.74 -0.99 4.36
CA SER A 200 -9.58 -0.74 3.50
C SER A 200 -9.37 0.74 3.19
N ALA A 201 -10.44 1.52 2.99
CA ALA A 201 -10.33 2.97 2.77
C ALA A 201 -9.79 3.71 4.01
N ILE A 202 -10.28 3.34 5.20
CA ILE A 202 -9.79 3.89 6.47
C ILE A 202 -8.33 3.48 6.68
N ALA A 203 -8.00 2.21 6.45
CA ALA A 203 -6.63 1.71 6.61
C ALA A 203 -5.66 2.45 5.69
N HIS A 204 -6.04 2.67 4.43
CA HIS A 204 -5.23 3.40 3.46
C HIS A 204 -4.99 4.84 3.91
N LEU A 205 -6.04 5.58 4.28
CA LEU A 205 -5.92 6.95 4.79
C LEU A 205 -5.06 7.01 6.06
N TRP A 206 -5.27 6.09 7.01
CA TRP A 206 -4.51 6.07 8.26
C TRP A 206 -3.03 5.78 7.99
N PHE A 207 -2.73 4.78 7.16
CA PHE A 207 -1.35 4.38 6.87
C PHE A 207 -0.57 5.50 6.15
N VAL A 208 -1.14 6.10 5.11
CA VAL A 208 -0.50 7.22 4.38
C VAL A 208 -0.35 8.47 5.27
N THR A 209 -1.23 8.65 6.25
CA THR A 209 -1.14 9.73 7.23
C THR A 209 0.02 9.50 8.21
N ILE A 210 0.21 8.27 8.72
CA ILE A 210 1.34 7.95 9.60
C ILE A 210 2.67 8.08 8.83
N HIS A 211 2.68 7.66 7.57
CA HIS A 211 3.85 7.69 6.67
C HIS A 211 5.10 7.11 7.36
N PRO A 212 5.09 5.80 7.70
CA PRO A 212 6.04 5.22 8.64
C PRO A 212 7.45 4.94 8.07
N PHE A 213 7.64 5.11 6.76
CA PHE A 213 8.89 4.81 6.06
C PHE A 213 9.50 6.06 5.41
N ASP A 214 10.78 5.98 5.07
CA ASP A 214 11.52 7.05 4.37
C ASP A 214 10.99 7.23 2.92
N ASP A 215 10.56 6.12 2.32
CA ASP A 215 9.96 5.99 0.98
C ASP A 215 9.19 4.66 0.91
N GLY A 216 8.28 4.48 -0.05
CA GLY A 216 7.47 3.26 -0.27
C GLY A 216 6.26 3.08 0.63
#